data_AF-A0A3D5FC03-F1
#
_entry.id   AF-A0A3D5FC03-F1
#
_cell.length_a   1.000
_cell.length_b   1.000
_cell.length_c   1.000
_cell.angle_alpha   90.00
_cell.angle_beta   90.00
_cell.angle_gamma   90.00
#
_symmetry.space_group_name_H-M   'P 1'
#
loop_
_entity.id
_entity.type
_entity.pdbx_description
1 polymer ?
#
loop_
_entity_poly.entity_id
_entity_poly.type
_entity_poly.pdbx_seq_one_letter_code
_entity_poly.pdbx_strand_id
1 'polypeptide(L)'
;MSDVTLGLLAFLPIGLSALLLLGLQWPARKAMPAVLAATALLALLVWDMSGQRVAASIIQGLIVTVSVLWIVFGAIFLLNTLKYTGAIQTIRQGFAQVSPDRRVQAIIIAWCFGTFLEGASGFGTPAAIAAPLMVALGFPALAAVMIGMMVQSTPVS
;
A
#
# COMPACT_ATOMS: atom_id res chain seq x y z
N MET A 1 27.25 -23.93 0.43
CA MET A 1 26.78 -23.22 1.64
C MET A 1 25.72 -24.08 2.30
N SER A 2 25.55 -24.04 3.62
CA SER A 2 24.46 -24.80 4.26
C SER A 2 23.10 -24.17 3.93
N ASP A 3 22.03 -24.97 3.91
CA ASP A 3 20.67 -24.47 3.64
C ASP A 3 20.24 -23.38 4.63
N VAL A 4 20.67 -23.50 5.88
CA VAL A 4 20.46 -22.48 6.92
C VAL A 4 21.12 -21.16 6.53
N THR A 5 22.35 -21.21 6.00
CA THR A 5 23.07 -20.00 5.56
C THR A 5 22.35 -19.35 4.37
N LEU A 6 21.89 -20.14 3.39
CA LEU A 6 21.14 -19.63 2.25
C LEU A 6 19.80 -19.02 2.69
N GLY A 7 19.11 -19.65 3.64
CA GLY A 7 17.88 -19.12 4.22
C GLY A 7 18.09 -17.77 4.92
N LEU A 8 19.16 -17.63 5.72
CA LEU A 8 19.50 -16.37 6.37
C LEU A 8 19.84 -15.26 5.37
N LEU A 9 20.56 -15.59 4.29
CA LEU A 9 20.87 -14.63 3.23
C LEU A 9 19.63 -14.22 2.43
N ALA A 10 18.70 -15.15 2.19
CA ALA A 10 17.43 -14.85 1.53
C ALA A 10 16.54 -13.94 2.38
N PHE A 11 16.64 -14.04 3.71
CA PHE A 11 15.94 -13.16 4.64
C PHE A 11 16.56 -11.75 4.73
N LEU A 12 17.84 -11.60 4.37
CA LEU A 12 18.60 -10.37 4.59
C LEU A 12 17.97 -9.10 3.96
N PRO A 13 17.44 -9.12 2.72
CA PRO A 13 16.70 -7.97 2.17
C PRO A 13 15.52 -7.51 3.03
N ILE A 14 14.74 -8.48 3.53
CA ILE A 14 13.57 -8.23 4.37
C ILE A 14 14.03 -7.65 5.71
N GLY A 15 14.98 -8.31 6.38
CA GLY A 15 15.56 -7.82 7.63
C GLY A 15 16.20 -6.44 7.49
N LEU A 16 16.91 -6.18 6.39
CA LEU A 16 17.51 -4.88 6.11
C LEU A 16 16.44 -3.80 5.92
N SER A 17 15.37 -4.09 5.18
CA SER A 17 14.26 -3.13 5.03
C SER A 17 13.62 -2.79 6.37
N ALA A 18 13.37 -3.78 7.23
CA ALA A 18 12.82 -3.56 8.57
C ALA A 18 13.78 -2.74 9.45
N LEU A 19 15.07 -3.07 9.41
CA LEU A 19 16.08 -2.33 10.17
C LEU A 19 16.19 -0.87 9.72
N LEU A 20 16.23 -0.61 8.41
CA LEU A 20 16.36 0.75 7.89
C LEU A 20 15.10 1.58 8.12
N LEU A 21 13.91 1.01 7.92
CA LEU A 21 12.63 1.73 8.01
C LEU A 21 12.10 1.86 9.44
N LEU A 22 12.20 0.80 10.25
CA LEU A 22 11.64 0.77 11.60
C LEU A 22 12.69 1.07 12.66
N GLY A 23 13.90 0.50 12.51
CA GLY A 23 14.99 0.67 13.47
C GLY A 23 15.66 2.05 13.35
N LEU A 24 16.18 2.36 12.17
CA LEU A 24 16.89 3.62 11.89
C LEU A 24 15.96 4.75 11.44
N GLN A 25 14.68 4.44 11.16
CA GLN A 25 13.67 5.40 10.71
C GLN A 25 14.11 6.21 9.48
N TRP A 26 14.88 5.60 8.58
CA TRP A 26 15.27 6.23 7.34
C TRP A 26 14.04 6.46 6.46
N PRO A 27 13.97 7.61 5.76
CA PRO A 27 12.91 7.80 4.78
C PRO A 27 13.01 6.72 3.70
N ALA A 28 11.86 6.19 3.28
CA ALA A 28 11.78 5.12 2.28
C ALA A 28 12.54 5.45 0.99
N ARG A 29 12.60 6.73 0.61
CA ARG A 29 13.40 7.23 -0.53
C ARG A 29 14.89 6.86 -0.44
N LYS A 30 15.46 6.76 0.76
CA LYS A 30 16.85 6.36 0.98
C LYS A 30 16.98 4.86 1.27
N ALA A 31 16.07 4.32 2.08
CA ALA A 31 16.13 2.93 2.51
C ALA A 31 15.91 1.95 1.34
N MET A 32 14.89 2.18 0.51
CA MET A 32 14.51 1.20 -0.53
C MET A 32 15.57 1.03 -1.63
N PRO A 33 16.25 2.09 -2.14
CA PRO A 33 17.37 1.92 -3.05
C PRO A 33 18.54 1.15 -2.45
N ALA A 34 18.83 1.35 -1.15
CA ALA A 34 19.88 0.61 -0.45
C ALA A 34 19.53 -0.88 -0.35
N VAL A 35 18.28 -1.22 -0.03
CA VAL A 35 17.78 -2.60 -0.01
C VAL A 35 17.83 -3.22 -1.40
N LEU A 36 17.45 -2.48 -2.45
CA LEU A 36 17.53 -2.95 -3.84
C LEU A 36 18.98 -3.28 -4.23
N ALA A 37 19.93 -2.40 -3.90
CA ALA A 37 21.35 -2.62 -4.18
C ALA A 37 21.87 -3.87 -3.44
N ALA A 38 21.56 -4.01 -2.15
CA ALA A 38 21.93 -5.19 -1.38
C ALA A 38 21.33 -6.48 -1.96
N THR A 39 20.06 -6.44 -2.37
CA THR A 39 19.35 -7.58 -2.98
C THR A 39 19.96 -7.97 -4.33
N ALA A 40 20.28 -6.98 -5.16
CA ALA A 40 20.92 -7.21 -6.45
C ALA A 40 22.33 -7.81 -6.28
N LEU A 41 23.11 -7.32 -5.31
CA LEU A 41 24.42 -7.90 -4.99
C LEU A 41 24.30 -9.35 -4.52
N LEU A 42 23.35 -9.65 -3.65
CA LEU A 42 23.09 -11.03 -3.22
C LEU A 42 22.69 -11.93 -4.38
N ALA A 43 21.79 -11.47 -5.25
CA ALA A 43 21.35 -12.22 -6.44
C ALA A 43 22.53 -12.59 -7.37
N LEU A 44 23.46 -11.65 -7.58
CA LEU A 44 24.62 -11.86 -8.43
C LEU A 44 25.70 -12.73 -7.78
N LEU A 45 25.98 -12.53 -6.49
CA LEU A 45 27.15 -13.12 -5.81
C LEU A 45 26.86 -14.45 -5.10
N VAL A 46 25.62 -14.68 -4.67
CA VAL A 46 25.24 -15.87 -3.88
C VAL A 46 24.45 -16.87 -4.71
N TRP A 47 23.57 -16.39 -5.60
CA TRP A 47 22.72 -17.22 -6.46
C TRP A 47 23.19 -17.28 -7.91
N ASP A 48 24.34 -16.68 -8.24
CA ASP A 48 24.93 -16.66 -9.58
C ASP A 48 23.92 -16.28 -10.68
N MET A 49 22.98 -15.37 -10.36
CA MET A 49 22.00 -14.91 -11.34
C MET A 49 22.72 -14.11 -12.43
N SER A 50 22.31 -14.29 -13.69
CA SER A 50 22.86 -13.46 -14.77
C SER A 50 22.47 -11.99 -14.58
N GLY A 51 23.37 -11.07 -14.94
CA GLY A 51 23.09 -9.63 -14.89
C GLY A 51 21.85 -9.23 -15.70
N GLN A 52 21.58 -9.93 -16.80
CA GLN A 52 20.37 -9.77 -17.60
C GLN A 52 19.10 -10.10 -16.80
N ARG A 53 19.13 -11.18 -16.00
CA ARG A 53 17.99 -11.58 -15.17
C ARG A 53 17.71 -10.56 -14.07
N VAL A 54 18.76 -10.06 -13.41
CA VAL A 54 18.63 -9.00 -12.41
C VAL A 54 18.08 -7.71 -13.03
N ALA A 55 18.60 -7.29 -14.18
CA ALA A 55 18.09 -6.11 -14.89
C ALA A 55 16.62 -6.28 -15.32
N ALA A 56 16.25 -7.46 -15.83
CA ALA A 56 14.87 -7.77 -16.19
C ALA A 56 13.93 -7.70 -14.98
N SER A 57 14.34 -8.22 -13.81
CA SER A 57 13.56 -8.12 -12.58
C SER A 57 13.39 -6.66 -12.10
N ILE A 58 14.42 -5.83 -12.24
CA ILE A 58 14.33 -4.39 -11.92
C ILE A 58 13.32 -3.71 -12.86
N ILE A 59 13.39 -3.98 -14.17
CA ILE A 59 12.44 -3.42 -15.15
C ILE A 59 11.01 -3.88 -14.85
N GLN A 60 10.81 -5.17 -14.53
CA GLN A 60 9.51 -5.68 -14.12
C GLN A 60 8.98 -4.94 -12.89
N GLY A 61 9.83 -4.68 -11.89
CA GLY A 61 9.47 -3.87 -10.72
C GLY A 61 9.06 -2.44 -11.07
N LEU A 62 9.73 -1.81 -12.05
CA LEU A 62 9.35 -0.49 -12.54
C LEU A 62 7.99 -0.51 -13.26
N ILE A 63 7.70 -1.54 -14.06
CA ILE A 63 6.40 -1.70 -14.72
C ILE A 63 5.28 -1.84 -13.67
N VAL A 64 5.48 -2.68 -12.65
CA VAL A 64 4.53 -2.82 -11.53
C VAL A 64 4.32 -1.48 -10.83
N THR A 65 5.39 -0.71 -10.62
CA THR A 65 5.31 0.63 -10.01
C THR A 65 4.44 1.57 -10.84
N VAL A 66 4.57 1.56 -12.17
CA VAL A 66 3.72 2.37 -13.07
C VAL A 66 2.24 1.97 -12.94
N SER A 67 1.94 0.67 -12.86
CA SER A 67 0.56 0.19 -12.65
C SER A 67 -0.03 0.70 -11.33
N VAL A 68 0.74 0.67 -10.24
CA VAL A 68 0.31 1.22 -8.94
C VAL A 68 0.08 2.73 -9.03
N LEU A 69 0.99 3.47 -9.65
CA LEU A 69 0.84 4.92 -9.83
C LEU A 69 -0.40 5.26 -10.67
N TRP A 70 -0.76 4.45 -11.66
CA TRP A 70 -1.96 4.63 -12.46
C TRP A 70 -3.24 4.53 -11.61
N ILE A 71 -3.30 3.56 -10.68
CA ILE A 71 -4.42 3.40 -9.75
C ILE A 71 -4.50 4.59 -8.81
N VAL A 72 -3.38 5.00 -8.21
CA VAL A 72 -3.32 6.14 -7.28
C VAL A 72 -3.72 7.43 -7.99
N PHE A 73 -3.28 7.63 -9.23
CA PHE A 73 -3.69 8.76 -10.06
C PHE A 73 -5.21 8.80 -10.25
N GLY A 74 -5.82 7.68 -10.67
CA GLY A 74 -7.27 7.58 -10.83
C GLY A 74 -8.04 7.88 -9.53
N ALA A 75 -7.55 7.36 -8.41
CA ALA A 75 -8.12 7.61 -7.09
C ALA A 75 -8.08 9.09 -6.68
N ILE A 76 -6.91 9.74 -6.83
CA ILE A 76 -6.73 11.16 -6.50
C ILE A 76 -7.55 12.04 -7.45
N PHE A 77 -7.60 11.69 -8.74
CA PHE A 77 -8.41 12.39 -9.73
C PHE A 77 -9.90 12.32 -9.38
N LEU A 78 -10.40 11.14 -9.04
CA LEU A 78 -11.78 10.95 -8.59
C LEU A 78 -12.07 11.75 -7.31
N LEU A 79 -11.20 11.63 -6.29
CA LEU A 79 -11.37 12.33 -5.01
C LEU A 79 -11.42 13.86 -5.21
N ASN A 80 -10.52 14.41 -6.03
CA ASN A 80 -10.53 15.83 -6.33
C ASN A 80 -11.79 16.23 -7.11
N THR A 81 -12.20 15.44 -8.10
CA THR A 81 -13.44 15.69 -8.85
C THR A 81 -14.65 15.74 -7.91
N LEU A 82 -14.78 14.78 -7.00
CA LEU A 82 -15.84 14.76 -5.99
C LEU A 82 -15.79 15.98 -5.06
N LYS A 83 -14.58 16.44 -4.70
CA LYS A 83 -14.37 17.62 -3.86
C LYS A 83 -14.80 18.90 -4.56
N TYR A 84 -14.38 19.10 -5.81
CA TYR A 84 -14.69 20.32 -6.56
C TYR A 84 -16.15 20.39 -7.03
N THR A 85 -16.80 19.25 -7.26
CA THR A 85 -18.22 19.18 -7.62
C THR A 85 -19.16 19.31 -6.42
N GLY A 86 -18.65 19.28 -5.18
CA GLY A 86 -19.47 19.24 -3.96
C GLY A 86 -20.16 17.90 -3.70
N ALA A 87 -19.90 16.88 -4.52
CA ALA A 87 -20.48 15.54 -4.37
C ALA A 87 -20.09 14.87 -3.04
N ILE A 88 -18.97 15.26 -2.41
CA ILE A 88 -18.58 14.79 -1.08
C ILE A 88 -19.66 15.10 -0.03
N GLN A 89 -20.31 16.26 -0.10
CA GLN A 89 -21.40 16.62 0.82
C GLN A 89 -22.60 15.70 0.63
N THR A 90 -22.96 15.38 -0.61
CA THR A 90 -24.04 14.43 -0.92
C THR A 90 -23.73 13.03 -0.39
N ILE A 91 -22.50 12.54 -0.60
CA ILE A 91 -22.04 11.25 -0.06
C ILE A 91 -22.11 11.25 1.47
N ARG A 92 -21.65 12.33 2.11
CA ARG A 92 -21.69 12.49 3.57
C ARG A 92 -23.11 12.47 4.12
N GLN A 93 -24.04 13.14 3.44
CA GLN A 93 -25.47 13.12 3.81
C GLN A 93 -26.06 11.72 3.65
N GLY A 94 -25.72 11.00 2.58
CA GLY A 94 -26.14 9.60 2.40
C GLY A 94 -25.70 8.69 3.55
N PHE A 95 -24.43 8.77 3.96
CA PHE A 95 -23.94 7.98 5.10
C PHE A 95 -24.57 8.41 6.44
N ALA A 96 -24.79 9.71 6.65
CA ALA A 96 -25.45 10.21 7.86
C ALA A 96 -26.91 9.76 7.96
N GLN A 97 -27.60 9.58 6.83
CA GLN A 97 -28.96 9.03 6.80
C GLN A 97 -29.01 7.54 7.14
N VAL A 98 -27.96 6.77 6.81
CA VAL A 98 -27.88 5.36 7.22
C VAL A 98 -27.65 5.23 8.72
N SER A 99 -26.68 5.97 9.27
CA SER A 99 -26.44 6.04 10.71
C SER A 99 -25.69 7.31 11.09
N PRO A 100 -26.11 8.02 12.15
CA PRO A 100 -25.34 9.13 12.70
C PRO A 100 -24.08 8.65 13.48
N ASP A 101 -23.97 7.35 13.81
CA ASP A 101 -22.84 6.81 14.56
C ASP A 101 -21.60 6.66 13.66
N ARG A 102 -20.53 7.38 14.00
CA ARG A 102 -19.24 7.34 13.28
C ARG A 102 -18.59 5.97 13.28
N ARG A 103 -18.85 5.12 14.28
CA ARG A 103 -18.34 3.75 14.35
C ARG A 103 -18.98 2.89 13.26
N VAL A 104 -20.30 3.01 13.08
CA VAL A 104 -21.04 2.30 12.04
C VAL A 104 -20.60 2.78 10.65
N GLN A 105 -20.43 4.09 10.46
CA GLN A 105 -19.90 4.64 9.22
C GLN A 105 -18.48 4.12 8.91
N ALA A 106 -17.60 4.03 9.92
CA ALA A 106 -16.27 3.47 9.74
C ALA A 106 -16.32 2.01 9.27
N ILE A 107 -17.24 1.20 9.79
CA ILE A 107 -17.44 -0.18 9.33
C ILE A 107 -17.91 -0.19 7.88
N ILE A 108 -18.93 0.60 7.52
CA ILE A 108 -19.44 0.60 6.13
C ILE A 108 -18.34 1.04 5.14
N ILE A 109 -17.60 2.09 5.46
CA ILE A 109 -16.60 2.67 4.54
C ILE A 109 -15.32 1.85 4.53
N ALA A 110 -14.73 1.59 5.70
CA ALA A 110 -13.44 0.92 5.75
C ALA A 110 -13.60 -0.58 5.53
N TRP A 111 -14.56 -1.22 6.18
CA TRP A 111 -14.74 -2.66 6.05
C TRP A 111 -15.50 -3.03 4.78
N CYS A 112 -16.77 -2.63 4.62
CA CYS A 112 -17.58 -3.11 3.49
C CYS A 112 -17.07 -2.56 2.15
N PHE A 113 -16.87 -1.25 2.04
CA PHE A 113 -16.39 -0.64 0.80
C PHE A 113 -14.90 -0.90 0.55
N GLY A 114 -14.06 -0.87 1.58
CA GLY A 114 -12.64 -1.24 1.47
C GLY A 114 -12.46 -2.68 0.98
N THR A 115 -13.07 -3.68 1.62
CA THR A 115 -12.94 -5.08 1.19
C THR A 115 -13.49 -5.32 -0.22
N PHE A 116 -14.59 -4.64 -0.61
CA PHE A 116 -15.09 -4.68 -1.99
C PHE A 116 -14.07 -4.15 -3.00
N LEU A 117 -13.46 -3.00 -2.72
CA LEU A 117 -12.44 -2.42 -3.59
C LEU A 117 -11.19 -3.31 -3.68
N GLU A 118 -10.78 -3.93 -2.57
CA GLU A 118 -9.64 -4.83 -2.59
C GLU A 118 -9.95 -6.13 -3.33
N GLY A 119 -11.15 -6.69 -3.18
CA GLY A 119 -11.59 -7.84 -3.99
C GLY A 119 -11.67 -7.54 -5.50
N ALA A 120 -12.04 -6.31 -5.87
CA ALA A 120 -12.09 -5.90 -7.28
C ALA A 120 -10.70 -5.58 -7.89
N SER A 121 -9.75 -5.13 -7.07
CA SER A 121 -8.43 -4.66 -7.52
C SER A 121 -7.30 -5.67 -7.30
N GLY A 122 -7.47 -6.58 -6.34
CA GLY A 122 -6.50 -7.62 -5.97
C GLY A 122 -5.37 -7.19 -5.05
N PHE A 123 -5.21 -5.89 -4.71
CA PHE A 123 -4.16 -5.42 -3.80
C PHE A 123 -4.33 -3.97 -3.36
N GLY A 124 -4.22 -3.68 -2.06
CA GLY A 124 -3.76 -2.39 -1.50
C GLY A 124 -4.63 -1.16 -1.75
N THR A 125 -5.74 -1.31 -2.46
CA THR A 125 -6.65 -0.24 -2.87
C THR A 125 -7.39 0.44 -1.70
N PRO A 126 -7.71 -0.21 -0.56
CA PRO A 126 -8.38 0.47 0.56
C PRO A 126 -7.56 1.60 1.17
N ALA A 127 -6.23 1.44 1.31
CA ALA A 127 -5.39 2.55 1.77
C ALA A 127 -5.33 3.70 0.75
N ALA A 128 -5.37 3.38 -0.56
CA ALA A 128 -5.32 4.38 -1.61
C ALA A 128 -6.63 5.16 -1.78
N ILE A 129 -7.79 4.56 -1.47
CA ILE A 129 -9.12 5.15 -1.76
C ILE A 129 -9.96 5.36 -0.49
N ALA A 130 -10.14 4.32 0.34
CA ALA A 130 -11.04 4.39 1.49
C ALA A 130 -10.51 5.33 2.58
N ALA A 131 -9.20 5.32 2.87
CA ALA A 131 -8.61 6.22 3.86
C ALA A 131 -8.76 7.71 3.46
N PRO A 132 -8.41 8.16 2.24
CA PRO A 132 -8.68 9.54 1.81
C PRO A 132 -10.17 9.92 1.83
N LEU A 133 -11.06 8.99 1.46
CA LEU A 133 -12.51 9.21 1.53
C LEU A 133 -12.96 9.44 2.97
N MET A 134 -12.50 8.64 3.93
CA MET A 134 -12.80 8.83 5.35
C MET A 134 -12.31 10.19 5.86
N VAL A 135 -11.12 10.63 5.46
CA VAL A 135 -10.62 11.98 5.79
C VAL A 135 -11.54 13.05 5.21
N ALA A 136 -11.98 12.89 3.97
CA ALA A 136 -12.92 13.81 3.32
C ALA A 136 -14.29 13.85 4.02
N LEU A 137 -14.72 12.75 4.65
CA LEU A 137 -15.95 12.67 5.45
C LEU A 137 -15.79 13.21 6.88
N GLY A 138 -14.58 13.63 7.26
CA GLY A 138 -14.28 14.30 8.53
C GLY A 138 -13.86 13.35 9.65
N PHE A 139 -13.36 12.16 9.32
CA PHE A 139 -12.67 11.31 10.30
C PHE A 139 -11.27 11.86 10.61
N PRO A 140 -10.74 11.65 11.84
CA PRO A 140 -9.36 11.98 12.15
C PRO A 140 -8.40 11.28 11.19
N ALA A 141 -7.44 12.03 10.62
CA ALA A 141 -6.55 11.51 9.58
C ALA A 141 -5.79 10.24 10.02
N LEU A 142 -5.27 10.24 11.25
CA LEU A 142 -4.56 9.07 11.79
C LEU A 142 -5.49 7.85 11.91
N ALA A 143 -6.72 8.04 12.37
CA ALA A 143 -7.70 6.95 12.48
C ALA A 143 -8.08 6.40 11.10
N ALA A 144 -8.30 7.28 10.12
CA ALA A 144 -8.61 6.88 8.74
C ALA A 144 -7.48 6.06 8.11
N VAL A 145 -6.22 6.48 8.28
CA VAL A 145 -5.06 5.73 7.79
C VAL A 145 -4.92 4.40 8.53
N MET A 146 -5.00 4.39 9.86
CA MET A 146 -4.88 3.17 10.66
C MET A 146 -5.96 2.14 10.29
N ILE A 147 -7.22 2.55 10.18
CA ILE A 147 -8.32 1.65 9.83
C ILE A 147 -8.20 1.19 8.37
N GLY A 148 -7.86 2.09 7.43
CA GLY A 148 -7.62 1.71 6.03
C GLY A 148 -6.45 0.74 5.85
N MET A 149 -5.42 0.83 6.70
CA MET A 149 -4.31 -0.13 6.74
C MET A 149 -4.70 -1.45 7.41
N MET A 150 -5.49 -1.42 8.49
CA MET A 150 -5.99 -2.63 9.15
C MET A 150 -6.86 -3.49 8.23
N VAL A 151 -7.68 -2.86 7.37
CA VAL A 151 -8.53 -3.59 6.40
C VAL A 151 -7.70 -4.40 5.40
N GLN A 152 -6.52 -3.94 5.02
CA GLN A 152 -5.60 -4.71 4.16
C GLN A 152 -5.02 -5.95 4.84
N SER A 153 -5.24 -6.12 6.15
CA SER A 153 -4.88 -7.35 6.88
C SER A 153 -6.02 -8.38 6.91
N THR A 154 -7.16 -8.07 6.29
CA THR A 154 -8.33 -8.95 6.23
C THR A 154 -8.32 -9.73 4.91
N PRO A 155 -8.63 -11.04 4.92
CA PRO A 155 -8.65 -11.81 3.68
C PRO A 155 -9.76 -11.31 2.76
N VAL A 156 -9.42 -11.04 1.51
CA VAL A 156 -10.38 -10.75 0.42
C VAL A 156 -10.37 -11.82 -0.67
N SER A 157 -9.92 -13.02 -0.30
CA SER A 157 -9.93 -14.25 -1.09
C SER A 157 -10.09 -15.46 -0.17
#